data_AF-A0A8H3J7A7-F1
#
_entry.id   AF-A0A8H3J7A7-F1
#
_cell.length_a   1.000
_cell.length_b   1.000
_cell.length_c   1.000
_cell.angle_alpha   90.00
_cell.angle_beta   90.00
_cell.angle_gamma   90.00
#
_symmetry.space_group_name_H-M   'P 1'
#
loop_
_entity.id
_entity.type
_entity.pdbx_description
1 polymer ?
#
loop_
_entity_poly.entity_id
_entity_poly.type
_entity_poly.pdbx_seq_one_letter_code
_entity_poly.pdbx_strand_id
1 'polypeptide(L)'
;VRLSVDLDTSGIPAGALSVSYDGMRRELEAAKSSVKEQIDSANKLSIEKAAVEKDLADLKERYARDQKTAQEAQAQSNQTIATEKAAAAKIKASDDERISTLNAQLETSQKQVNSKQAELNSKQAELGTTQVALNGANRERITNGSVFQSERNGNNVEIFFVSYGGEPIWNNQDGVGDRLLGYAHSKQAFQLREGNGQVFTRDPWGGVLKSATIVYRYNRTGPLRWIEGKQHAWVSFEGW
;
A
#
# COMPACT_ATOMS: atom_id res chain seq x y z
N VAL A 1 115.08 7.00 16.80
CA VAL A 1 116.28 7.13 15.95
C VAL A 1 117.21 8.14 16.61
N ARG A 2 118.39 7.74 17.10
CA ARG A 2 119.44 8.67 17.53
C ARG A 2 120.36 8.88 16.33
N LEU A 3 120.32 10.08 15.74
CA LEU A 3 121.31 10.52 14.77
C LEU A 3 122.50 11.08 15.55
N SER A 4 123.61 10.35 15.55
CA SER A 4 124.91 10.87 15.98
C SER A 4 125.60 11.44 14.75
N VAL A 5 125.84 12.74 14.73
CA VAL A 5 126.60 13.42 13.68
C VAL A 5 127.94 13.79 14.29
N ASP A 6 129.01 13.14 13.86
CA ASP A 6 130.39 13.55 14.18
C ASP A 6 130.75 14.73 13.27
N LEU A 7 130.91 15.92 13.87
CA LEU A 7 131.37 17.12 13.19
C LEU A 7 132.83 17.37 13.56
N ASP A 8 133.72 17.32 12.56
CA ASP A 8 135.11 17.76 12.68
C ASP A 8 135.13 19.30 12.75
N THR A 9 135.66 19.84 13.85
CA THR A 9 135.57 21.26 14.22
C THR A 9 136.90 22.00 14.13
N SER A 10 137.92 21.41 13.51
CA SER A 10 139.22 22.05 13.36
C SER A 10 139.17 23.21 12.35
N GLY A 11 138.82 24.42 12.82
CA GLY A 11 138.94 25.66 12.04
C GLY A 11 137.79 26.66 12.15
N ILE A 12 136.71 26.36 12.87
CA ILE A 12 135.55 27.27 12.99
C ILE A 12 135.68 28.13 14.26
N PRO A 13 135.62 29.47 14.18
CA PRO A 13 135.67 30.34 15.35
C PRO A 13 134.50 30.05 16.31
N ALA A 14 134.79 29.87 17.60
CA ALA A 14 133.84 29.41 18.63
C ALA A 14 132.52 30.21 18.71
N GLY A 15 132.51 31.47 18.28
CA GLY A 15 131.31 32.32 18.22
C GLY A 15 130.36 32.04 17.05
N ALA A 16 130.79 31.36 15.98
CA ALA A 16 129.93 30.99 14.85
C ALA A 16 129.11 29.70 15.13
N LEU A 17 129.67 28.79 15.94
CA LEU A 17 129.00 27.54 16.34
C LEU A 17 127.86 27.78 17.35
N SER A 18 127.99 28.78 18.24
CA SER A 18 126.93 29.11 19.21
C SER A 18 125.70 29.73 18.54
N VAL A 19 125.90 30.62 17.56
CA VAL A 19 124.81 31.24 16.78
C VAL A 19 124.05 30.19 15.96
N SER A 20 124.76 29.20 15.40
CA SER A 20 124.14 28.09 14.66
C SER A 20 123.30 27.18 15.57
N TYR A 21 123.73 26.93 16.81
CA TYR A 21 123.00 26.10 17.77
C TYR A 21 121.71 26.75 18.27
N ASP A 22 121.73 28.05 18.56
CA ASP A 22 120.54 28.79 19.00
C ASP A 22 119.49 28.96 17.89
N GLY A 23 119.93 29.00 16.62
CA GLY A 23 119.04 28.95 15.45
C GLY A 23 118.31 27.60 15.37
N MET A 24 119.06 26.49 15.38
CA MET A 24 118.50 25.14 15.34
C MET A 24 117.58 24.86 16.53
N ARG A 25 117.91 25.36 17.73
CA ARG A 25 117.05 25.23 18.90
C ARG A 25 115.72 25.97 18.74
N ARG A 26 115.74 27.19 18.19
CA ARG A 26 114.51 27.96 17.91
C ARG A 26 113.64 27.27 16.85
N GLU A 27 114.25 26.75 15.79
CA GLU A 27 113.54 25.99 14.76
C GLU A 27 112.94 24.69 15.33
N LEU A 28 113.67 23.99 16.20
CA LEU A 28 113.16 22.79 16.87
C LEU A 28 111.97 23.09 17.76
N GLU A 29 112.02 24.17 18.56
CA GLU A 29 110.89 24.57 19.41
C GLU A 29 109.69 25.05 18.59
N ALA A 30 109.92 25.77 17.48
CA ALA A 30 108.86 26.13 16.54
C ALA A 30 108.21 24.89 15.89
N ALA A 31 109.03 23.91 15.48
CA ALA A 31 108.56 22.64 14.93
C ALA A 31 107.76 21.84 15.96
N LYS A 32 108.22 21.77 17.22
CA LYS A 32 107.47 21.13 18.32
C LYS A 32 106.12 21.82 18.56
N SER A 33 106.08 23.16 18.57
CA SER A 33 104.84 23.91 18.73
C SER A 33 103.86 23.61 17.59
N SER A 34 104.33 23.62 16.34
CA SER A 34 103.51 23.32 15.17
C SER A 34 102.98 21.87 15.19
N VAL A 35 103.82 20.89 15.55
CA VAL A 35 103.39 19.49 15.68
C VAL A 35 102.36 19.35 16.80
N LYS A 36 102.52 20.06 17.92
CA LYS A 36 101.53 20.06 19.00
C LYS A 36 100.18 20.61 18.54
N GLU A 37 100.15 21.72 17.82
CA GLU A 37 98.92 22.27 17.23
C GLU A 37 98.25 21.30 16.25
N GLN A 38 99.04 20.59 15.44
CA GLN A 38 98.52 19.57 14.53
C GLN A 38 97.92 18.38 15.30
N ILE A 39 98.55 17.93 16.39
CA ILE A 39 98.02 16.86 17.26
C ILE A 39 96.70 17.32 17.91
N ASP A 40 96.65 18.54 18.44
CA ASP A 40 95.44 19.09 19.07
C ASP A 40 94.30 19.24 18.04
N SER A 41 94.61 19.67 16.82
CA SER A 41 93.66 19.73 15.70
C SER A 41 93.17 18.34 15.29
N ALA A 42 94.06 17.36 15.18
CA ALA A 42 93.69 15.98 14.86
C ALA A 42 92.81 15.34 15.94
N ASN A 43 93.10 15.61 17.22
CA ASN A 43 92.28 15.15 18.35
C ASN A 43 90.88 15.77 18.29
N LYS A 44 90.78 17.08 18.00
CA LYS A 44 89.50 17.76 17.82
C LYS A 44 88.68 17.13 16.68
N LEU A 45 89.29 16.92 15.52
CA LEU A 45 88.63 16.28 14.38
C LEU A 45 88.20 14.84 14.68
N SER A 46 88.97 14.09 15.47
CA SER A 46 88.59 12.74 15.88
C SER A 46 87.34 12.74 16.78
N ILE A 47 87.21 13.72 17.68
CA ILE A 47 86.02 13.88 18.53
C ILE A 47 84.81 14.28 17.68
N GLU A 48 84.97 15.24 16.77
CA GLU A 48 83.90 15.66 15.85
C GLU A 48 83.44 14.52 14.96
N LYS A 49 84.38 13.72 14.42
CA LYS A 49 84.05 12.52 13.63
C LYS A 49 83.23 11.51 14.44
N ALA A 50 83.61 11.22 15.68
CA ALA A 50 82.88 10.30 16.54
C ALA A 50 81.46 10.82 16.87
N ALA A 51 81.29 12.14 17.03
CA ALA A 51 79.98 12.75 17.22
C ALA A 51 79.09 12.60 15.97
N VAL A 52 79.62 12.87 14.78
CA VAL A 52 78.89 12.70 13.51
C VAL A 52 78.52 11.23 13.25
N GLU A 53 79.41 10.28 13.57
CA GLU A 53 79.12 8.85 13.44
C GLU A 53 77.97 8.42 14.37
N LYS A 54 77.92 8.97 15.58
CA LYS A 54 76.81 8.76 16.51
C LYS A 54 75.50 9.36 15.98
N ASP A 55 75.52 10.61 15.53
CA ASP A 55 74.32 11.27 14.99
C ASP A 55 73.79 10.54 13.75
N LEU A 56 74.68 10.01 12.90
CA LEU A 56 74.31 9.20 11.75
C LEU A 56 73.65 7.87 12.16
N ALA A 57 74.14 7.23 13.23
CA ALA A 57 73.52 6.02 13.76
C ALA A 57 72.11 6.30 14.32
N ASP A 58 71.97 7.37 15.10
CA ASP A 58 70.68 7.80 15.65
C ASP A 58 69.68 8.16 14.54
N LEU A 59 70.15 8.83 13.47
CA LEU A 59 69.32 9.17 12.32
C LEU A 59 68.85 7.92 11.56
N LYS A 60 69.73 6.93 11.37
CA LYS A 60 69.35 5.65 10.74
C LYS A 60 68.30 4.91 11.56
N GLU A 61 68.43 4.91 12.89
CA GLU A 61 67.45 4.28 13.77
C GLU A 61 66.10 5.01 13.73
N ARG A 62 66.09 6.34 13.73
CA ARG A 62 64.85 7.14 13.55
C ARG A 62 64.19 6.83 12.21
N TYR A 63 64.97 6.82 11.12
CA TYR A 63 64.45 6.51 9.79
C TYR A 63 63.83 5.11 9.70
N ALA A 64 64.47 4.11 10.31
CA ALA A 64 63.92 2.75 10.37
C ALA A 64 62.61 2.68 11.17
N ARG A 65 62.51 3.41 12.29
CA ARG A 65 61.27 3.52 13.08
C ARG A 65 60.16 4.21 12.30
N ASP A 66 60.47 5.29 11.60
CA ASP A 66 59.50 6.03 10.79
C ASP A 66 58.99 5.19 9.63
N GLN A 67 59.88 4.46 8.93
CA GLN A 67 59.46 3.50 7.90
C GLN A 67 58.54 2.41 8.45
N LYS A 68 58.90 1.82 9.59
CA LYS A 68 58.06 0.80 10.24
C LYS A 68 56.68 1.35 10.60
N THR A 69 56.64 2.55 11.18
CA THR A 69 55.38 3.21 11.57
C THR A 69 54.52 3.52 10.35
N ALA A 70 55.12 3.99 9.26
CA ALA A 70 54.41 4.24 8.00
C ALA A 70 53.85 2.95 7.39
N GLN A 71 54.60 1.84 7.43
CA GLN A 71 54.13 0.53 6.96
C GLN A 71 52.96 0.01 7.81
N GLU A 72 53.04 0.13 9.14
CA GLU A 72 51.97 -0.27 10.04
C GLU A 72 50.70 0.58 9.82
N ALA A 73 50.84 1.89 9.66
CA ALA A 73 49.73 2.78 9.35
C ALA A 73 49.07 2.45 7.99
N GLN A 74 49.88 2.13 6.97
CA GLN A 74 49.38 1.71 5.66
C GLN A 74 48.63 0.37 5.75
N ALA A 75 49.15 -0.60 6.52
CA ALA A 75 48.49 -1.89 6.74
C ALA A 75 47.14 -1.71 7.45
N GLN A 76 47.08 -0.86 8.48
CA GLN A 76 45.83 -0.53 9.17
C GLN A 76 44.84 0.17 8.24
N SER A 77 45.29 1.14 7.45
CA SER A 77 44.44 1.82 6.46
C SER A 77 43.84 0.84 5.44
N ASN A 78 44.66 -0.08 4.92
CA ASN A 78 44.20 -1.11 3.99
C ASN A 78 43.18 -2.07 4.63
N GLN A 79 43.36 -2.43 5.90
CA GLN A 79 42.42 -3.25 6.65
C GLN A 79 41.07 -2.53 6.84
N THR A 80 41.09 -1.24 7.16
CA THR A 80 39.87 -0.42 7.27
C THR A 80 39.13 -0.35 5.94
N ILE A 81 39.83 -0.04 4.84
CA ILE A 81 39.25 0.00 3.49
C ILE A 81 38.61 -1.35 3.12
N ALA A 82 39.27 -2.46 3.43
CA ALA A 82 38.72 -3.79 3.16
C ALA A 82 37.43 -4.06 3.98
N THR A 83 37.39 -3.63 5.24
CA THR A 83 36.24 -3.78 6.13
C THR A 83 35.06 -2.92 5.65
N GLU A 84 35.30 -1.67 5.29
CA GLU A 84 34.29 -0.76 4.75
C GLU A 84 33.73 -1.27 3.42
N LYS A 85 34.60 -1.77 2.52
CA LYS A 85 34.17 -2.37 1.25
C LYS A 85 33.28 -3.59 1.46
N ALA A 86 33.59 -4.45 2.45
CA ALA A 86 32.77 -5.59 2.80
C ALA A 86 31.41 -5.17 3.40
N ALA A 87 31.38 -4.13 4.23
CA ALA A 87 30.14 -3.57 4.77
C ALA A 87 29.25 -2.98 3.67
N ALA A 88 29.83 -2.21 2.74
CA ALA A 88 29.11 -1.65 1.60
C ALA A 88 28.53 -2.75 0.69
N ALA A 89 29.25 -3.85 0.47
CA ALA A 89 28.75 -4.99 -0.29
C ALA A 89 27.55 -5.68 0.38
N LYS A 90 27.55 -5.79 1.72
CA LYS A 90 26.41 -6.34 2.48
C LYS A 90 25.17 -5.45 2.39
N ILE A 91 25.35 -4.13 2.51
CA ILE A 91 24.24 -3.17 2.35
C ILE A 91 23.64 -3.29 0.96
N LYS A 92 24.48 -3.29 -0.09
CA LYS A 92 24.01 -3.45 -1.47
C LYS A 92 23.21 -4.75 -1.67
N ALA A 93 23.70 -5.87 -1.17
CA ALA A 93 22.98 -7.14 -1.28
C ALA A 93 21.62 -7.12 -0.56
N SER A 94 21.54 -6.50 0.61
CA SER A 94 20.29 -6.32 1.36
C SER A 94 19.30 -5.40 0.63
N ASP A 95 19.80 -4.33 0.00
CA ASP A 95 18.96 -3.41 -0.78
C ASP A 95 18.43 -4.10 -2.05
N ASP A 96 19.27 -4.87 -2.74
CA ASP A 96 18.87 -5.66 -3.92
C ASP A 96 17.77 -6.68 -3.56
N GLU A 97 17.89 -7.38 -2.42
CA GLU A 97 16.88 -8.31 -1.91
C GLU A 97 15.56 -7.59 -1.57
N ARG A 98 15.65 -6.42 -0.93
CA ARG A 98 14.48 -5.60 -0.59
C ARG A 98 13.76 -5.09 -1.84
N ILE A 99 14.51 -4.63 -2.85
CA ILE A 99 13.97 -4.18 -4.13
C ILE A 99 13.26 -5.35 -4.84
N SER A 100 13.90 -6.52 -4.88
CA SER A 100 13.29 -7.73 -5.45
C SER A 100 11.97 -8.09 -4.77
N THR A 101 11.94 -8.04 -3.43
CA THR A 101 10.73 -8.30 -2.64
C THR A 101 9.62 -7.29 -2.93
N LEU A 102 9.95 -6.00 -2.97
CA LEU A 102 8.99 -4.93 -3.28
C LEU A 102 8.43 -5.05 -4.70
N ASN A 103 9.26 -5.44 -5.67
CA ASN A 103 8.80 -5.67 -7.04
C ASN A 103 7.82 -6.85 -7.13
N ALA A 104 8.08 -7.95 -6.43
CA ALA A 104 7.16 -9.09 -6.36
C ALA A 104 5.82 -8.73 -5.69
N GLN A 105 5.86 -7.90 -4.63
CA GLN A 105 4.66 -7.37 -3.99
C GLN A 105 3.86 -6.47 -4.94
N LEU A 106 4.54 -5.57 -5.67
CA LEU A 106 3.91 -4.69 -6.64
C LEU A 106 3.22 -5.48 -7.77
N GLU A 107 3.88 -6.51 -8.31
CA GLU A 107 3.28 -7.37 -9.35
C GLU A 107 2.03 -8.10 -8.82
N THR A 108 2.08 -8.58 -7.58
CA THR A 108 0.93 -9.22 -6.91
C THR A 108 -0.23 -8.25 -6.75
N SER A 109 0.03 -7.03 -6.27
CA SER A 109 -0.99 -5.99 -6.15
C SER A 109 -1.57 -5.60 -7.51
N GLN A 110 -0.76 -5.52 -8.56
CA GLN A 110 -1.25 -5.24 -9.92
C GLN A 110 -2.19 -6.34 -10.43
N LYS A 111 -1.87 -7.61 -10.19
CA LYS A 111 -2.76 -8.75 -10.52
C LYS A 111 -4.09 -8.65 -9.77
N GLN A 112 -4.07 -8.28 -8.49
CA GLN A 112 -5.29 -8.09 -7.68
C GLN A 112 -6.15 -6.94 -8.23
N VAL A 113 -5.53 -5.80 -8.58
CA VAL A 113 -6.23 -4.66 -9.19
C VAL A 113 -6.90 -5.07 -10.51
N ASN A 114 -6.18 -5.75 -11.39
CA ASN A 114 -6.73 -6.23 -12.67
C ASN A 114 -7.90 -7.20 -12.45
N SER A 115 -7.79 -8.11 -11.47
CA SER A 115 -8.87 -9.03 -11.10
C SER A 115 -10.10 -8.29 -10.59
N LYS A 116 -9.93 -7.27 -9.74
CA LYS A 116 -11.04 -6.45 -9.23
C LYS A 116 -11.70 -5.61 -10.32
N GLN A 117 -10.91 -5.11 -11.28
CA GLN A 117 -11.45 -4.43 -12.44
C GLN A 117 -12.32 -5.36 -13.31
N ALA A 118 -11.88 -6.60 -13.51
CA ALA A 118 -12.68 -7.59 -14.24
C ALA A 118 -13.99 -7.94 -13.52
N GLU A 119 -13.95 -8.10 -12.19
CA GLU A 119 -15.13 -8.32 -11.34
C GLU A 119 -16.13 -7.15 -11.46
N LEU A 120 -15.63 -5.91 -11.41
CA LEU A 120 -16.46 -4.70 -11.55
C LEU A 120 -17.13 -4.62 -12.92
N ASN A 121 -16.39 -4.91 -14.00
CA ASN A 121 -16.94 -4.96 -15.35
C ASN A 121 -18.05 -6.02 -15.48
N SER A 122 -17.87 -7.20 -14.87
CA SER A 122 -18.89 -8.26 -14.84
C SER A 122 -20.15 -7.80 -14.12
N LYS A 123 -20.00 -7.17 -12.95
CA LYS A 123 -21.14 -6.64 -12.18
C LYS A 123 -21.89 -5.54 -12.92
N GLN A 124 -21.18 -4.70 -13.65
CA GLN A 124 -21.79 -3.66 -14.46
C GLN A 124 -22.61 -4.26 -15.62
N ALA A 125 -22.13 -5.34 -16.23
CA ALA A 125 -22.89 -6.08 -17.24
C ALA A 125 -24.15 -6.74 -16.66
N GLU A 126 -24.04 -7.41 -15.49
CA GLU A 126 -25.19 -7.99 -14.77
C GLU A 126 -26.25 -6.93 -14.47
N LEU A 127 -25.84 -5.76 -13.98
CA LEU A 127 -26.75 -4.65 -13.68
C LEU A 127 -27.46 -4.14 -14.94
N GLY A 128 -26.74 -4.03 -16.07
CA GLY A 128 -27.32 -3.70 -17.36
C GLY A 128 -28.38 -4.71 -17.82
N THR A 129 -28.11 -6.01 -17.69
CA THR A 129 -29.10 -7.06 -18.05
C THR A 129 -30.34 -7.01 -17.16
N THR A 130 -30.17 -6.76 -15.87
CA THR A 130 -31.26 -6.65 -14.89
C THR A 130 -32.14 -5.43 -15.22
N GLN A 131 -31.52 -4.30 -15.57
CA GLN A 131 -32.24 -3.11 -15.98
C GLN A 131 -33.08 -3.33 -17.24
N VAL A 132 -32.53 -4.06 -18.23
CA VAL A 132 -33.27 -4.42 -19.45
C VAL A 132 -34.46 -5.32 -19.12
N ALA A 133 -34.28 -6.33 -18.28
CA ALA A 133 -35.35 -7.22 -17.85
C ALA A 133 -36.46 -6.48 -17.09
N LEU A 134 -36.10 -5.59 -16.16
CA LEU A 134 -37.05 -4.76 -15.42
C LEU A 134 -37.86 -3.85 -16.36
N ASN A 135 -37.19 -3.21 -17.34
CA ASN A 135 -37.84 -2.39 -18.34
C ASN A 135 -38.80 -3.21 -19.24
N GLY A 136 -38.47 -4.47 -19.52
CA GLY A 136 -39.33 -5.41 -20.23
C GLY A 136 -40.58 -5.77 -19.44
N ALA A 137 -40.42 -6.21 -18.19
CA ALA A 137 -41.52 -6.54 -17.29
C ALA A 137 -42.47 -5.36 -17.04
N ASN A 138 -41.92 -4.14 -16.91
CA ASN A 138 -42.74 -2.93 -16.78
C ASN A 138 -43.56 -2.65 -18.04
N ARG A 139 -42.98 -2.81 -19.23
CA ARG A 139 -43.72 -2.68 -20.50
C ARG A 139 -44.85 -3.69 -20.61
N GLU A 140 -44.60 -4.94 -20.23
CA GLU A 140 -45.60 -6.00 -20.24
C GLU A 140 -46.75 -5.71 -19.27
N ARG A 141 -46.45 -5.26 -18.04
CA ARG A 141 -47.46 -4.84 -17.06
C ARG A 141 -48.34 -3.69 -17.56
N ILE A 142 -47.74 -2.68 -18.21
CA ILE A 142 -48.49 -1.55 -18.78
C ILE A 142 -49.43 -2.05 -19.89
N THR A 143 -48.91 -2.92 -20.78
CA THR A 143 -49.69 -3.48 -21.89
C THR A 143 -50.88 -4.30 -21.37
N ASN A 144 -50.64 -5.23 -20.45
CA ASN A 144 -51.70 -6.06 -19.87
C ASN A 144 -52.70 -5.21 -19.07
N GLY A 145 -52.24 -4.22 -18.30
CA GLY A 145 -53.13 -3.28 -17.58
C GLY A 145 -54.05 -2.48 -18.51
N SER A 146 -53.58 -2.10 -19.70
CA SER A 146 -54.39 -1.41 -20.71
C SER A 146 -55.46 -2.31 -21.33
N VAL A 147 -55.14 -3.59 -21.57
CA VAL A 147 -56.11 -4.60 -22.07
C VAL A 147 -57.23 -4.80 -21.04
N PHE A 148 -56.88 -4.99 -19.76
CA PHE A 148 -57.86 -5.11 -18.67
C PHE A 148 -58.74 -3.87 -18.50
N GLN A 149 -58.24 -2.66 -18.79
CA GLN A 149 -59.05 -1.44 -18.77
C GLN A 149 -59.99 -1.31 -19.98
N SER A 150 -59.54 -1.72 -21.18
CA SER A 150 -60.41 -1.73 -22.36
C SER A 150 -61.56 -2.75 -22.24
N GLU A 151 -61.34 -3.89 -21.59
CA GLU A 151 -62.38 -4.88 -21.30
C GLU A 151 -63.36 -4.40 -20.21
N ARG A 152 -62.86 -3.65 -19.22
CA ARG A 152 -63.71 -3.01 -18.19
C ARG A 152 -64.67 -1.97 -18.78
N ASN A 153 -64.26 -1.24 -19.81
CA ASN A 153 -65.09 -0.19 -20.42
C ASN A 153 -66.12 -0.75 -21.43
N GLY A 154 -65.99 -2.01 -21.87
CA GLY A 154 -66.94 -2.68 -22.77
C GLY A 154 -68.00 -3.54 -22.07
N ASN A 155 -67.72 -4.01 -20.84
CA ASN A 155 -68.53 -5.01 -20.14
C ASN A 155 -69.14 -4.44 -18.85
N ASN A 156 -70.18 -3.61 -18.99
CA ASN A 156 -71.03 -3.27 -17.86
C ASN A 156 -71.76 -4.53 -17.39
N VAL A 157 -71.40 -5.05 -16.21
CA VAL A 157 -72.21 -6.05 -15.52
C VAL A 157 -73.43 -5.34 -14.94
N GLU A 158 -74.61 -5.74 -15.37
CA GLU A 158 -75.86 -5.27 -14.80
C GLU A 158 -76.29 -6.26 -13.72
N ILE A 159 -76.32 -5.81 -12.47
CA ILE A 159 -76.79 -6.58 -11.32
C ILE A 159 -78.19 -6.08 -10.94
N PHE A 160 -79.16 -7.00 -10.98
CA PHE A 160 -80.51 -6.81 -10.50
C PHE A 160 -80.67 -7.56 -9.16
N PHE A 161 -81.16 -6.87 -8.14
CA PHE A 161 -81.40 -7.48 -6.83
C PHE A 161 -82.86 -7.86 -6.68
N VAL A 162 -83.12 -9.11 -6.30
CA VAL A 162 -84.44 -9.56 -5.89
C VAL A 162 -84.32 -10.10 -4.47
N SER A 163 -84.73 -9.28 -3.49
CA SER A 163 -84.84 -9.68 -2.09
C SER A 163 -86.25 -10.22 -1.81
N TYR A 164 -86.35 -11.23 -0.94
CA TYR A 164 -87.63 -11.70 -0.45
C TYR A 164 -88.21 -10.65 0.52
N GLY A 165 -89.36 -10.06 0.17
CA GLY A 165 -89.99 -8.95 0.91
C GLY A 165 -90.42 -7.75 0.05
N GLY A 166 -90.05 -7.72 -1.23
CA GLY A 166 -90.59 -6.76 -2.21
C GLY A 166 -90.03 -5.35 -2.15
N GLU A 167 -89.15 -5.01 -1.20
CA GLU A 167 -88.45 -3.74 -1.22
C GLU A 167 -87.16 -3.81 -2.07
N PRO A 168 -87.07 -3.06 -3.18
CA PRO A 168 -85.84 -2.96 -3.96
C PRO A 168 -84.77 -2.28 -3.11
N ILE A 169 -83.63 -2.97 -2.92
CA ILE A 169 -82.46 -2.39 -2.26
C ILE A 169 -81.85 -1.39 -3.25
N TRP A 170 -82.20 -0.12 -3.11
CA TRP A 170 -81.66 0.96 -3.94
C TRP A 170 -80.15 1.08 -3.72
N ASN A 171 -79.39 1.06 -4.82
CA ASN A 171 -77.92 1.08 -4.87
C ASN A 171 -77.27 2.32 -4.20
N ASN A 172 -78.03 3.33 -3.80
CA ASN A 172 -77.48 4.68 -3.64
C ASN A 172 -77.00 5.07 -2.23
N GLN A 173 -77.29 4.31 -1.17
CA GLN A 173 -76.87 4.70 0.18
C GLN A 173 -75.71 3.87 0.73
N ASP A 174 -75.63 2.58 0.38
CA ASP A 174 -74.69 1.67 1.04
C ASP A 174 -73.63 1.04 0.12
N GLY A 175 -73.61 1.37 -1.19
CA GLY A 175 -72.59 0.90 -2.14
C GLY A 175 -72.60 -0.63 -2.35
N VAL A 176 -73.75 -1.27 -2.14
CA VAL A 176 -73.91 -2.73 -2.20
C VAL A 176 -73.63 -3.27 -3.61
N GLY A 177 -74.10 -2.56 -4.65
CA GLY A 177 -73.86 -2.92 -6.04
C GLY A 177 -72.37 -2.90 -6.39
N ASP A 178 -71.66 -1.83 -6.04
CA ASP A 178 -70.22 -1.68 -6.31
C ASP A 178 -69.38 -2.74 -5.59
N ARG A 179 -69.73 -3.07 -4.34
CA ARG A 179 -69.05 -4.14 -3.61
C ARG A 179 -69.26 -5.49 -4.29
N LEU A 180 -70.48 -5.82 -4.69
CA LEU A 180 -70.77 -7.08 -5.39
C LEU A 180 -70.09 -7.17 -6.75
N LEU A 181 -70.06 -6.06 -7.50
CA LEU A 181 -69.27 -5.97 -8.73
C LEU A 181 -67.78 -6.23 -8.43
N GLY A 182 -67.24 -5.63 -7.38
CA GLY A 182 -65.88 -5.90 -6.92
C GLY A 182 -65.65 -7.38 -6.61
N TYR A 183 -66.58 -8.04 -5.91
CA TYR A 183 -66.48 -9.47 -5.60
C TYR A 183 -66.59 -10.34 -6.86
N ALA A 184 -67.54 -10.06 -7.75
CA ALA A 184 -67.70 -10.77 -9.01
C ALA A 184 -66.42 -10.71 -9.85
N HIS A 185 -65.80 -9.52 -9.96
CA HIS A 185 -64.63 -9.33 -10.80
C HIS A 185 -63.31 -9.83 -10.19
N SER A 186 -63.14 -9.77 -8.86
CA SER A 186 -61.82 -9.95 -8.24
C SER A 186 -61.69 -11.11 -7.25
N LYS A 187 -62.79 -11.53 -6.64
CA LYS A 187 -62.76 -12.51 -5.53
C LYS A 187 -63.60 -13.74 -5.80
N GLN A 188 -64.43 -13.72 -6.85
CA GLN A 188 -65.32 -14.78 -7.33
C GLN A 188 -66.32 -15.34 -6.29
N ALA A 189 -66.28 -14.88 -5.03
CA ALA A 189 -67.22 -15.24 -3.99
C ALA A 189 -67.38 -14.12 -2.95
N PHE A 190 -68.53 -14.09 -2.30
CA PHE A 190 -68.85 -13.20 -1.19
C PHE A 190 -69.76 -13.92 -0.18
N GLN A 191 -69.93 -13.35 0.99
CA GLN A 191 -70.86 -13.86 1.99
C GLN A 191 -71.92 -12.82 2.34
N LEU A 192 -73.15 -13.26 2.55
CA LEU A 192 -74.23 -12.39 3.02
C LEU A 192 -74.16 -12.31 4.55
N ARG A 193 -73.62 -11.21 5.08
CA ARG A 193 -73.55 -10.95 6.53
C ARG A 193 -74.14 -9.58 6.85
N GLU A 194 -74.61 -9.41 8.08
CA GLU A 194 -74.96 -8.09 8.61
C GLU A 194 -73.72 -7.38 9.17
N GLY A 195 -73.69 -6.05 9.08
CA GLY A 195 -72.64 -5.20 9.63
C GLY A 195 -71.44 -4.97 8.70
N ASN A 196 -70.32 -4.50 9.26
CA ASN A 196 -69.17 -3.94 8.52
C ASN A 196 -68.34 -4.98 7.73
N GLY A 197 -68.92 -6.12 7.36
CA GLY A 197 -68.21 -7.17 6.65
C GLY A 197 -69.09 -8.29 6.12
N GLN A 198 -70.04 -8.00 5.22
CA GLN A 198 -69.97 -8.35 3.79
C GLN A 198 -71.37 -8.26 3.14
N VAL A 199 -71.40 -7.48 2.05
CA VAL A 199 -72.52 -7.13 1.16
C VAL A 199 -73.67 -6.33 1.79
N PHE A 200 -74.35 -6.83 2.83
CA PHE A 200 -75.52 -6.15 3.41
C PHE A 200 -75.22 -5.47 4.75
N THR A 201 -75.70 -4.24 4.92
CA THR A 201 -75.38 -3.40 6.08
C THR A 201 -76.52 -3.23 7.05
N ARG A 202 -77.78 -3.46 6.64
CA ARG A 202 -78.92 -3.30 7.55
C ARG A 202 -80.12 -4.14 7.15
N ASP A 203 -80.58 -4.99 8.07
CA ASP A 203 -81.87 -5.65 7.98
C ASP A 203 -82.96 -4.77 8.64
N PRO A 204 -83.98 -4.30 7.91
CA PRO A 204 -85.10 -3.58 8.51
C PRO A 204 -86.09 -4.49 9.29
N TRP A 205 -86.02 -5.81 9.12
CA TRP A 205 -86.92 -6.83 9.69
C TRP A 205 -86.12 -7.95 10.36
N GLY A 206 -85.56 -7.68 11.53
CA GLY A 206 -84.73 -8.65 12.26
C GLY A 206 -85.46 -9.97 12.54
N GLY A 207 -84.83 -11.09 12.17
CA GLY A 207 -85.21 -12.44 12.61
C GLY A 207 -85.87 -13.37 11.58
N VAL A 208 -86.02 -12.98 10.32
CA VAL A 208 -86.52 -13.87 9.26
C VAL A 208 -85.36 -14.33 8.38
N LEU A 209 -85.17 -15.64 8.24
CA LEU A 209 -84.15 -16.27 7.39
C LEU A 209 -84.16 -15.67 5.98
N LYS A 210 -83.12 -14.92 5.61
CA LYS A 210 -83.01 -14.31 4.28
C LYS A 210 -82.20 -15.20 3.35
N SER A 211 -82.86 -15.73 2.33
CA SER A 211 -82.19 -15.95 1.05
C SER A 211 -82.25 -14.66 0.23
N ALA A 212 -81.19 -14.37 -0.50
CA ALA A 212 -81.16 -13.31 -1.50
C ALA A 212 -80.90 -13.94 -2.86
N THR A 213 -81.68 -13.54 -3.86
CA THR A 213 -81.42 -13.90 -5.24
C THR A 213 -80.80 -12.71 -5.95
N ILE A 214 -79.58 -12.88 -6.43
CA ILE A 214 -78.89 -11.88 -7.24
C ILE A 214 -79.01 -12.33 -8.67
N VAL A 215 -79.70 -11.55 -9.50
CA VAL A 215 -79.78 -11.77 -10.94
C VAL A 215 -78.75 -10.88 -11.60
N TYR A 216 -77.90 -11.43 -12.45
CA TYR A 216 -76.85 -10.67 -13.11
C TYR A 216 -76.69 -11.12 -14.55
N ARG A 217 -76.20 -10.24 -15.41
CA ARG A 217 -75.74 -10.61 -16.74
C ARG A 217 -74.42 -9.92 -17.06
N TYR A 218 -73.59 -10.64 -17.79
CA TYR A 218 -72.41 -10.09 -18.40
C TYR A 218 -72.80 -9.47 -19.72
N ASN A 219 -72.48 -8.19 -19.91
CA ASN A 219 -72.85 -7.39 -21.07
C ASN A 219 -74.36 -7.19 -21.15
N ARG A 220 -74.80 -6.03 -21.68
CA ARG A 220 -76.24 -5.69 -21.75
C ARG A 220 -77.09 -6.69 -22.54
N THR A 221 -76.47 -7.56 -23.32
CA THR A 221 -77.10 -8.54 -24.20
C THR A 221 -76.88 -9.99 -23.79
N GLY A 222 -76.13 -10.25 -22.71
CA GLY A 222 -75.86 -11.62 -22.25
C GLY A 222 -77.05 -12.28 -21.55
N PRO A 223 -77.04 -13.63 -21.41
CA PRO A 223 -78.08 -14.35 -20.70
C PRO A 223 -78.12 -13.93 -19.23
N LEU A 224 -79.33 -13.73 -18.70
CA LEU A 224 -79.53 -13.51 -17.27
C LEU A 224 -79.18 -14.78 -16.51
N ARG A 225 -78.35 -14.63 -15.49
CA ARG A 225 -77.97 -15.65 -14.53
C ARG A 225 -78.50 -15.25 -13.17
N TRP A 226 -78.70 -16.20 -12.27
CA TRP A 226 -79.04 -15.88 -10.89
C TRP A 226 -78.26 -16.75 -9.93
N ILE A 227 -77.95 -16.19 -8.77
CA ILE A 227 -77.38 -16.94 -7.66
C ILE A 227 -78.24 -16.70 -6.44
N GLU A 228 -78.59 -17.79 -5.76
CA GLU A 228 -79.28 -17.74 -4.49
C GLU A 228 -78.26 -17.90 -3.36
N GLY A 229 -78.17 -16.89 -2.51
CA GLY A 229 -77.32 -16.89 -1.33
C GLY A 229 -78.16 -17.01 -0.07
N LYS A 230 -77.76 -17.89 0.86
CA LYS A 230 -78.29 -17.90 2.23
C LYS A 230 -77.43 -17.04 3.14
N GLN A 231 -78.04 -16.41 4.13
CA GLN A 231 -77.31 -15.68 5.17
C GLN A 231 -76.20 -16.56 5.77
N HIS A 232 -75.00 -15.98 5.94
CA HIS A 232 -73.79 -16.66 6.40
C HIS A 232 -73.30 -17.82 5.51
N ALA A 233 -73.84 -18.05 4.32
CA ALA A 233 -73.25 -18.96 3.34
C ALA A 233 -72.34 -18.19 2.38
N TRP A 234 -71.20 -18.78 2.01
CA TRP A 234 -70.39 -18.29 0.90
C TRP A 234 -71.13 -18.54 -0.40
N VAL A 235 -71.15 -17.52 -1.24
CA VAL A 235 -71.83 -17.51 -2.52
C VAL A 235 -70.76 -17.25 -3.57
N SER A 236 -70.52 -18.22 -4.45
CA SER A 236 -69.61 -18.04 -5.58
C SER A 236 -70.37 -17.53 -6.79
N PHE A 237 -69.80 -16.55 -7.48
CA PHE A 237 -70.17 -16.30 -8.87
C PHE A 237 -69.71 -17.50 -9.69
N GLU A 238 -70.60 -18.03 -10.53
CA GLU A 238 -70.21 -19.05 -11.50
C GLU A 238 -69.13 -18.45 -12.41
N GLY A 239 -68.06 -19.22 -12.62
CA GLY A 239 -66.78 -18.80 -13.21
C GLY A 239 -66.88 -17.62 -14.18
N TRP A 240 -66.17 -16.55 -13.81
CA TRP A 240 -65.71 -15.49 -14.71
C TRP A 240 -64.60 -16.03 -15.60
#